data_AF-A0A6F9Y713-F1
#
_entry.id   AF-A0A6F9Y713-F1
#
_cell.length_a   1.000
_cell.length_b   1.000
_cell.length_c   1.000
_cell.angle_alpha   90.00
_cell.angle_beta   90.00
_cell.angle_gamma   90.00
#
_symmetry.space_group_name_H-M   'P 1'
#
loop_
_entity.id
_entity.type
_entity.pdbx_description
1 polymer ?
#
loop_
_entity_poly.entity_id
_entity_poly.type
_entity_poly.pdbx_seq_one_letter_code
_entity_poly.pdbx_strand_id
1 'polypeptide(L)'
;MMNLEIKFIEIGMLIDKYGLNFKGVSAIDLAYDEDYLEGVVHVNAKQLLFTLPFKKLCRLNPQQLDRTIKQSLTTVLGGAF
;
A
#
# COMPACT_ATOMS: atom_id res chain seq x y z
N MET A 1 0.30 24.00 0.55
CA MET A 1 0.20 22.91 -0.45
C MET A 1 0.62 21.62 0.22
N MET A 2 -0.11 20.52 0.07
CA MET A 2 0.29 19.22 0.61
C MET A 2 1.45 18.68 -0.24
N ASN A 3 2.55 18.29 0.38
CA ASN A 3 3.66 17.68 -0.34
C ASN A 3 3.31 16.19 -0.62
N LEU A 4 2.95 15.91 -1.87
CA LEU A 4 2.55 14.57 -2.31
C LEU A 4 3.69 13.56 -2.16
N GLU A 5 4.95 13.96 -2.32
CA GLU A 5 6.10 13.07 -2.16
C GLU A 5 6.25 12.61 -0.72
N ILE A 6 6.11 13.52 0.26
CA ILE A 6 6.14 13.16 1.69
C ILE A 6 5.00 12.18 2.00
N LYS A 7 3.81 12.44 1.45
CA LYS A 7 2.66 11.54 1.66
C LYS A 7 2.86 10.17 1.01
N PHE A 8 3.46 10.12 -0.18
CA PHE A 8 3.81 8.86 -0.83
C PHE A 8 4.78 8.05 0.03
N ILE A 9 5.83 8.68 0.56
CA ILE A 9 6.80 8.02 1.45
C ILE A 9 6.11 7.49 2.72
N GLU A 10 5.27 8.30 3.39
CA GLU A 10 4.52 7.88 4.58
C GLU A 10 3.63 6.65 4.31
N ILE A 11 2.90 6.67 3.19
CA ILE A 11 2.01 5.58 2.79
C ILE A 11 2.83 4.33 2.42
N GLY A 12 3.94 4.51 1.69
CA GLY A 12 4.84 3.42 1.33
C GLY A 12 5.42 2.71 2.55
N MET A 13 5.85 3.47 3.57
CA MET A 13 6.33 2.89 4.83
C MET A 13 5.26 2.06 5.56
N LEU A 14 4.00 2.51 5.54
CA LEU A 14 2.90 1.72 6.11
C LEU A 14 2.63 0.45 5.30
N ILE A 15 2.72 0.54 3.97
CA ILE A 15 2.54 -0.61 3.09
C ILE A 15 3.62 -1.65 3.34
N ASP A 16 4.88 -1.27 3.39
CA ASP A 16 5.99 -2.18 3.67
C ASP A 16 5.83 -2.83 5.04
N LYS A 17 5.54 -2.01 6.06
CA LYS A 17 5.32 -2.49 7.43
C LYS A 17 4.23 -3.56 7.49
N TYR A 18 3.13 -3.42 6.76
CA TYR A 18 2.01 -4.37 6.84
C TYR A 18 2.13 -5.53 5.85
N GLY A 19 2.57 -5.26 4.62
CA GLY A 19 2.64 -6.26 3.56
C GLY A 19 3.79 -7.25 3.73
N LEU A 20 4.98 -6.80 4.16
CA LEU A 20 6.13 -7.69 4.38
C LEU A 20 5.94 -8.65 5.57
N ASN A 21 4.94 -8.40 6.42
CA ASN A 21 4.57 -9.33 7.50
C ASN A 21 3.77 -10.55 7.01
N PHE A 22 3.33 -10.59 5.74
CA PHE A 22 2.65 -11.75 5.18
C PHE A 22 3.67 -12.79 4.70
N LYS A 23 3.45 -14.06 5.05
CA LYS A 23 4.36 -15.16 4.72
C LYS A 23 4.57 -15.25 3.20
N GLY A 24 5.82 -15.26 2.75
CA GLY A 24 6.15 -15.43 1.34
C GLY A 24 6.12 -14.14 0.50
N VAL A 25 5.77 -13.00 1.10
CA VAL A 25 6.03 -11.70 0.48
C VAL A 25 7.52 -11.41 0.55
N SER A 26 8.14 -11.09 -0.59
CA SER A 26 9.57 -10.77 -0.69
C SER A 26 9.86 -9.30 -0.97
N ALA A 27 8.96 -8.62 -1.70
CA ALA A 27 9.10 -7.21 -2.07
C ALA A 27 7.74 -6.59 -2.39
N ILE A 28 7.67 -5.27 -2.29
CA ILE A 28 6.53 -4.46 -2.73
C ILE A 28 7.08 -3.26 -3.50
N ASP A 29 6.72 -3.16 -4.78
CA ASP A 29 7.06 -2.00 -5.60
C ASP A 29 5.85 -1.07 -5.69
N LEU A 30 6.08 0.24 -5.54
CA LEU A 30 5.03 1.25 -5.52
C LEU A 30 5.27 2.34 -6.57
N ALA A 31 4.21 2.76 -7.24
CA ALA A 31 4.16 3.91 -8.12
C ALA A 31 2.88 4.70 -7.86
N TYR A 32 2.91 6.02 -8.05
CA TYR A 32 1.72 6.85 -7.84
C TYR A 32 1.59 7.92 -8.91
N ASP A 33 0.34 8.32 -9.16
CA ASP A 33 -0.03 9.55 -9.84
C ASP A 33 -0.87 10.44 -8.91
N GLU A 34 -1.45 11.52 -9.43
CA GLU A 34 -2.23 12.46 -8.61
C GLU A 34 -3.48 11.83 -7.93
N ASP A 35 -4.03 10.76 -8.50
CA ASP A 35 -5.28 10.16 -8.06
C ASP A 35 -5.13 8.74 -7.48
N TYR A 36 -4.15 7.96 -7.96
CA TYR A 36 -3.98 6.55 -7.67
C TYR A 36 -2.55 6.18 -7.20
N LEU A 37 -2.50 5.17 -6.34
CA LEU A 37 -1.30 4.48 -5.89
C LEU A 37 -1.40 3.05 -6.40
N GLU A 38 -0.49 2.67 -7.28
CA GLU A 38 -0.35 1.32 -7.79
C GLU A 38 0.75 0.59 -7.01
N GLY A 39 0.51 -0.68 -6.72
CA GLY A 39 1.49 -1.53 -6.05
C GLY A 39 1.55 -2.93 -6.62
N VAL A 40 2.76 -3.46 -6.72
CA VAL A 40 3.04 -4.85 -7.10
C VAL A 40 3.64 -5.56 -5.89
N VAL A 41 2.95 -6.58 -5.40
CA VAL A 41 3.43 -7.43 -4.31
C VAL A 41 4.01 -8.72 -4.89
N HIS A 42 5.27 -8.99 -4.60
CA HIS A 42 5.94 -10.22 -5.00
C HIS A 42 5.74 -11.28 -3.92
N VAL A 43 4.98 -12.33 -4.23
CA VAL A 43 4.61 -13.41 -3.31
C VAL A 43 5.08 -14.75 -3.86
N ASN A 44 6.10 -15.35 -3.24
CA ASN A 44 6.77 -16.54 -3.74
C ASN A 44 7.19 -16.36 -5.21
N ALA A 45 6.61 -17.12 -6.15
CA ALA A 45 6.85 -17.02 -7.59
C ALA A 45 5.73 -16.28 -8.35
N LYS A 46 4.87 -15.53 -7.65
CA LYS A 46 3.72 -14.81 -8.21
C LYS A 46 3.82 -13.32 -7.92
N GLN A 47 3.10 -12.54 -8.72
CA GLN A 47 2.90 -11.11 -8.53
C GLN A 47 1.42 -10.81 -8.35
N LEU A 48 1.11 -9.96 -7.38
CA LEU A 48 -0.24 -9.46 -7.13
C LEU A 48 -0.24 -7.95 -7.32
N LEU A 49 -1.17 -7.45 -8.11
CA LEU A 49 -1.35 -6.03 -8.33
C LEU A 49 -2.45 -5.50 -7.42
N PHE A 50 -2.27 -4.29 -6.91
CA PHE A 50 -3.31 -3.54 -6.24
C PHE A 50 -3.27 -2.06 -6.62
N THR A 51 -4.42 -1.42 -6.49
CA THR A 51 -4.56 0.02 -6.71
C THR A 51 -5.34 0.63 -5.55
N LEU A 52 -4.84 1.74 -5.00
CA LEU A 52 -5.49 2.49 -3.93
C LEU A 52 -5.73 3.95 -4.36
N PRO A 53 -6.79 4.61 -3.87
CA PRO A 53 -7.07 6.01 -4.21
C PRO A 53 -6.13 6.96 -3.44
N PHE A 54 -4.96 7.26 -4.01
CA PHE A 54 -3.89 8.04 -3.37
C PHE A 54 -4.36 9.39 -2.83
N LYS A 55 -5.11 10.14 -3.64
CA LYS A 55 -5.66 11.45 -3.23
C LYS A 55 -6.57 11.37 -2.02
N LYS A 56 -7.33 10.28 -1.89
CA LYS A 56 -8.19 10.04 -0.72
C LYS A 56 -7.34 9.66 0.49
N LEU A 57 -6.37 8.77 0.32
CA LEU A 57 -5.44 8.37 1.38
C LEU A 57 -4.72 9.57 1.98
N CYS A 58 -4.27 10.50 1.14
CA CYS A 58 -3.54 11.68 1.61
C CYS A 58 -4.38 12.65 2.47
N ARG A 59 -5.71 12.58 2.38
CA ARG A 59 -6.65 13.41 3.17
C ARG A 59 -7.04 12.75 4.49
N LEU A 60 -6.68 11.49 4.70
CA LEU A 60 -6.97 10.78 5.94
C LEU A 60 -6.07 11.30 7.07
N ASN A 61 -6.62 11.30 8.28
CA ASN A 61 -5.78 11.48 9.47
C ASN A 61 -4.92 10.20 9.69
N PRO A 62 -3.86 10.27 10.51
CA PRO A 62 -2.91 9.15 10.66
C PRO A 62 -3.55 7.82 11.10
N GLN A 63 -4.54 7.86 12.00
CA GLN A 63 -5.22 6.65 12.49
C GLN A 63 -6.10 6.00 11.42
N GLN A 64 -6.82 6.81 10.65
CA GLN A 64 -7.63 6.34 9.53
C GLN A 64 -6.73 5.77 8.43
N LEU A 65 -5.63 6.47 8.13
CA LEU A 65 -4.68 6.02 7.13
C LEU A 65 -4.10 4.64 7.48
N ASP A 66 -3.60 4.49 8.71
CA ASP A 66 -3.04 3.23 9.22
C ASP A 66 -4.03 2.07 9.06
N ARG A 67 -5.26 2.27 9.52
CA ARG A 67 -6.34 1.28 9.42
C ARG A 67 -6.66 0.94 7.97
N THR A 68 -6.78 1.94 7.10
CA THR A 68 -7.14 1.74 5.69
C THR A 68 -6.05 0.94 4.98
N ILE A 69 -4.77 1.29 5.12
CA ILE A 69 -3.67 0.55 4.50
C ILE A 69 -3.64 -0.91 4.97
N LYS A 70 -3.76 -1.13 6.28
CA LYS A 70 -3.77 -2.49 6.86
C LYS A 70 -4.92 -3.34 6.29
N GLN A 71 -6.13 -2.77 6.24
CA GLN A 71 -7.31 -3.48 5.69
C GLN A 71 -7.13 -3.78 4.20
N SER A 72 -6.71 -2.80 3.40
CA SER A 72 -6.49 -2.97 1.97
C SER A 72 -5.49 -4.08 1.66
N LEU A 73 -4.34 -4.10 2.36
CA LEU A 73 -3.34 -5.16 2.15
C LEU A 73 -3.82 -6.53 2.61
N THR A 74 -4.60 -6.58 3.70
CA THR A 74 -5.20 -7.85 4.15
C THR A 74 -6.18 -8.39 3.11
N THR A 75 -6.93 -7.52 2.42
CA THR A 75 -7.80 -7.94 1.32
C THR A 75 -7.03 -8.43 0.10
N VAL A 76 -5.96 -7.72 -0.29
CA VAL A 76 -5.11 -8.10 -1.44
C VAL A 76 -4.39 -9.42 -1.19
N LEU A 77 -3.80 -9.58 -0.01
CA LEU A 77 -2.94 -10.72 0.31
C LEU A 77 -3.69 -11.89 0.96
N GLY A 78 -4.81 -11.63 1.65
CA GLY A 78 -5.64 -12.66 2.26
C GLY A 78 -6.39 -13.53 1.25
N GLY A 79 -6.50 -13.10 -0.01
CA GLY A 79 -6.98 -13.95 -1.11
C GLY A 79 -5.88 -14.77 -1.80
N ALA A 80 -4.61 -14.58 -1.43
CA ALA A 80 -3.46 -15.21 -2.07
C ALA A 80 -2.97 -16.48 -1.34
N PHE A 81 -3.49 -16.74 -0.14
CA PHE A 81 -3.19 -17.88 0.73
C PHE A 81 -4.49 -18.56 1.15
#